data_AF-A0A2W5R8R2-F1
#
_entry.id   AF-A0A2W5R8R2-F1
#
_cell.length_a   1.000
_cell.length_b   1.000
_cell.length_c   1.000
_cell.angle_alpha   90.00
_cell.angle_beta   90.00
_cell.angle_gamma   90.00
#
_symmetry.space_group_name_H-M   'P 1'
#
loop_
_entity.id
_entity.type
_entity.pdbx_description
1 polymer ?
#
loop_
_entity_poly.entity_id
_entity_poly.type
_entity_poly.pdbx_seq_one_letter_code
_entity_poly.pdbx_strand_id
1 'polypeptide(L)'
;MPLGKDKDATIVVKDTPDQEKYEFLKEKIRYKQALRENSKKIDHQKVRLNIQADALPSKTFFIMNALAAVIAGYGLLSNSAAVVIGAMLVAMMLGPISGIALALIDNRWLLFKTALSTLLLGVAMIYSIGIILGLVNYDLPMTNEILSRTQPTILDLMIALAGGAAGAFASVS
;
A
#
# COMPACT_ATOMS: atom_id res chain seq x y z
N MET A 1 55.06 39.68 10.75
CA MET A 1 53.97 38.67 10.65
C MET A 1 52.84 39.14 11.55
N PRO A 2 51.66 39.48 11.00
CA PRO A 2 50.54 38.53 11.05
C PRO A 2 49.72 38.45 9.75
N LEU A 3 48.92 37.37 9.66
CA LEU A 3 48.02 36.96 8.58
C LEU A 3 46.67 37.68 8.67
N GLY A 4 46.03 38.00 7.53
CA GLY A 4 44.70 38.61 7.49
C GLY A 4 43.91 38.26 6.21
N LYS A 5 43.17 37.15 6.28
CA LYS A 5 41.96 36.74 5.52
C LYS A 5 41.77 37.30 4.09
N ASP A 6 42.01 36.42 3.11
CA ASP A 6 41.40 36.49 1.78
C ASP A 6 39.87 36.28 1.90
N LYS A 7 39.10 37.16 1.27
CA LYS A 7 37.63 37.19 1.34
C LYS A 7 37.08 36.42 0.14
N ASP A 8 36.17 35.51 0.45
CA ASP A 8 35.40 34.67 -0.46
C ASP A 8 35.08 35.38 -1.79
N ALA A 9 35.61 34.82 -2.89
CA ALA A 9 35.22 35.17 -4.24
C ALA A 9 33.79 34.68 -4.49
N THR A 10 32.80 35.49 -4.11
CA THR A 10 31.41 35.29 -4.53
C THR A 10 31.35 35.51 -6.03
N ILE A 11 31.20 34.42 -6.78
CA ILE A 11 30.97 34.46 -8.23
C ILE A 11 29.59 35.09 -8.44
N VAL A 12 29.55 36.40 -8.70
CA VAL A 12 28.34 37.10 -9.11
C VAL A 12 28.06 36.69 -10.55
N VAL A 13 27.19 35.69 -10.72
CA VAL A 13 26.65 35.29 -12.02
C VAL A 13 25.79 36.45 -12.53
N LYS A 14 26.26 37.11 -13.59
CA LYS A 14 25.64 38.26 -14.21
C LYS A 14 24.43 37.79 -15.02
N ASP A 15 23.24 38.31 -14.71
CA ASP A 15 21.99 38.05 -15.44
C ASP A 15 22.18 38.33 -16.93
N THR A 16 22.32 37.26 -17.71
CA THR A 16 22.51 37.28 -19.15
C THR A 16 21.18 36.86 -19.80
N PRO A 17 20.71 37.52 -20.88
CA PRO A 17 19.43 37.23 -21.54
C PRO A 17 19.22 35.75 -21.94
N ASP A 18 20.31 35.00 -22.04
CA ASP A 18 20.30 33.58 -22.34
C ASP A 18 19.83 32.70 -21.16
N GLN A 19 20.03 33.12 -19.90
CA GLN A 19 19.64 32.35 -18.70
C GLN A 19 18.11 32.18 -18.62
N GLU A 20 17.33 33.24 -18.83
CA GLU A 20 15.86 33.17 -18.88
C GLU A 20 15.39 32.21 -19.98
N LYS A 21 16.08 32.22 -21.13
CA LYS A 21 15.78 31.33 -22.26
C LYS A 21 16.10 29.87 -21.94
N TYR A 22 17.19 29.59 -21.22
CA TYR A 22 17.53 28.23 -20.78
C TYR A 22 16.51 27.68 -19.78
N GLU A 23 16.09 28.48 -18.81
CA GLU A 23 15.07 28.07 -17.84
C GLU A 23 13.70 27.85 -18.49
N PHE A 24 13.31 28.72 -19.43
CA PHE A 24 12.10 28.52 -20.24
C PHE A 24 12.15 27.23 -21.07
N LEU A 25 13.30 26.90 -21.69
CA LEU A 25 13.45 25.63 -22.42
C LEU A 25 13.37 24.42 -21.49
N LYS A 26 14.01 24.47 -20.31
CA LYS A 26 13.93 23.40 -19.31
C LYS A 26 12.49 23.19 -18.86
N GLU A 27 11.76 24.26 -18.59
CA GLU A 27 10.34 24.19 -18.21
C GLU A 27 9.50 23.55 -19.33
N LYS A 28 9.70 23.97 -20.58
CA LYS A 28 8.97 23.42 -21.74
C LYS A 28 9.28 21.94 -21.98
N ILE A 29 10.53 21.52 -21.74
CA ILE A 29 10.93 20.11 -21.80
C ILE A 29 10.29 19.32 -20.66
N ARG A 30 10.34 19.81 -19.41
CA ARG A 30 9.67 19.16 -18.26
C ARG A 30 8.17 19.06 -18.49
N TYR A 31 7.53 20.10 -19.02
CA TYR A 31 6.11 20.10 -19.36
C TYR A 31 5.78 19.04 -20.43
N LYS A 32 6.57 18.97 -21.51
CA LYS A 32 6.39 17.91 -22.53
C LYS A 32 6.67 16.52 -21.99
N GLN A 33 7.62 16.37 -21.07
CA GLN A 33 7.90 15.10 -20.39
C GLN A 33 6.72 14.68 -19.51
N ALA A 34 6.18 15.59 -18.71
CA ALA A 34 4.99 15.36 -17.88
C ALA A 34 3.76 14.98 -18.73
N LEU A 35 3.54 15.65 -19.85
CA LEU A 35 2.48 15.28 -20.80
C LEU A 35 2.69 13.89 -21.40
N ARG A 36 3.93 13.54 -21.75
CA ARG A 36 4.26 12.24 -22.35
C ARG A 36 4.13 11.10 -21.33
N GLU A 37 4.46 11.36 -20.07
CA GLU A 37 4.28 10.43 -18.95
C GLU A 37 2.80 10.24 -18.61
N ASN A 38 2.02 11.32 -18.55
CA ASN A 38 0.57 11.26 -18.35
C ASN A 38 -0.16 10.58 -19.52
N SER A 39 0.33 10.75 -20.75
CA SER A 39 -0.21 10.10 -21.95
C SER A 39 0.20 8.63 -22.11
N LYS A 40 1.03 8.09 -21.21
CA LYS A 40 1.50 6.70 -21.31
C LYS A 40 0.33 5.76 -21.04
N LYS A 41 -0.16 5.10 -22.10
CA LYS A 41 -1.26 4.13 -22.01
C LYS A 41 -0.92 3.00 -21.04
N ILE A 42 -1.85 2.67 -20.15
CA ILE A 42 -1.70 1.55 -19.22
C ILE A 42 -1.69 0.23 -19.99
N ASP A 43 -0.74 -0.61 -19.61
CA ASP A 43 -0.60 -1.96 -20.13
C ASP A 43 -1.46 -2.91 -19.29
N HIS A 44 -2.71 -3.10 -19.73
CA HIS A 44 -3.68 -3.95 -19.02
C HIS A 44 -3.17 -5.38 -18.84
N GLN A 45 -2.34 -5.89 -19.74
CA GLN A 45 -1.79 -7.24 -19.61
C GLN A 45 -0.82 -7.33 -18.43
N LYS A 46 0.02 -6.31 -18.23
CA LYS A 46 0.90 -6.24 -17.05
C LYS A 46 0.14 -6.13 -15.74
N VAL A 47 -0.93 -5.33 -15.70
CA VAL A 47 -1.77 -5.22 -14.49
C VAL A 47 -2.33 -6.59 -14.09
N ARG A 48 -2.85 -7.35 -15.07
CA ARG A 48 -3.39 -8.70 -14.82
C ARG A 48 -2.32 -9.69 -14.38
N LEU A 49 -1.09 -9.57 -14.90
CA LEU A 49 0.03 -10.42 -14.49
C LEU A 49 0.47 -10.10 -13.07
N ASN A 50 0.50 -8.83 -12.67
CA ASN A 50 0.81 -8.43 -11.30
C ASN A 50 -0.23 -8.97 -10.30
N ILE A 51 -1.53 -8.82 -10.61
CA ILE A 51 -2.61 -9.38 -9.78
C ILE A 51 -2.45 -10.91 -9.63
N GLN A 52 -2.09 -11.61 -10.71
CA GLN A 52 -1.85 -13.06 -10.65
C GLN A 52 -0.63 -13.42 -9.80
N ALA A 53 0.46 -12.65 -9.92
CA ALA A 53 1.67 -12.88 -9.15
C ALA A 53 1.44 -12.65 -7.65
N ASP A 54 0.73 -11.58 -7.29
CA ASP A 54 0.42 -11.22 -5.90
C ASP A 54 -0.58 -12.18 -5.24
N ALA A 55 -1.35 -12.92 -6.04
CA ALA A 55 -2.29 -13.93 -5.54
C ALA A 55 -1.60 -15.24 -5.13
N LEU A 56 -0.38 -15.47 -5.58
CA LEU A 56 0.38 -16.69 -5.29
C LEU A 56 0.92 -16.66 -3.85
N PRO A 57 1.01 -17.82 -3.19
CA PRO A 57 1.59 -17.89 -1.86
C PRO A 57 3.09 -17.55 -1.94
N SER A 58 3.51 -16.52 -1.20
CA SER A 58 4.91 -16.11 -1.12
C SER A 58 5.37 -15.97 0.33
N LYS A 59 6.67 -16.15 0.57
CA LYS A 59 7.25 -15.97 1.92
C LYS A 59 7.00 -14.55 2.44
N THR A 60 7.18 -13.56 1.57
CA THR A 60 6.93 -12.15 1.90
C THR A 60 5.49 -11.93 2.34
N PHE A 61 4.51 -12.51 1.62
CA PHE A 61 3.11 -12.42 2.00
C PHE A 61 2.87 -12.94 3.44
N PHE A 62 3.36 -14.14 3.78
CA PHE A 62 3.14 -14.69 5.12
C PHE A 62 3.87 -13.89 6.20
N ILE A 63 5.11 -13.48 5.96
CA ILE A 63 5.89 -12.69 6.92
C ILE A 63 5.23 -11.33 7.18
N MET A 64 4.86 -10.60 6.11
CA MET A 64 4.25 -9.27 6.24
C MET A 64 2.90 -9.33 6.94
N ASN A 65 2.05 -10.32 6.61
CA ASN A 65 0.77 -10.49 7.28
C ASN A 65 0.93 -10.95 8.74
N ALA A 66 1.95 -11.75 9.07
CA ALA A 66 2.24 -12.12 10.45
C ALA A 66 2.66 -10.91 11.29
N LEU A 67 3.56 -10.08 10.75
CA LEU A 67 3.98 -8.84 11.41
C LEU A 67 2.81 -7.87 11.55
N ALA A 68 1.99 -7.71 10.50
CA ALA A 68 0.78 -6.89 10.56
C ALA A 68 -0.21 -7.38 11.63
N ALA A 69 -0.40 -8.70 11.77
CA ALA A 69 -1.25 -9.28 12.81
C ALA A 69 -0.75 -8.95 14.23
N VAL A 70 0.57 -9.01 14.45
CA VAL A 70 1.17 -8.64 15.75
C VAL A 70 1.00 -7.14 16.02
N ILE A 71 1.29 -6.28 15.04
CA ILE A 71 1.13 -4.83 15.16
C ILE A 71 -0.35 -4.48 15.43
N ALA A 72 -1.28 -5.07 14.68
CA ALA A 72 -2.71 -4.88 14.88
C ALA A 72 -3.15 -5.35 16.26
N GLY A 73 -2.70 -6.54 16.70
CA GLY A 73 -3.02 -7.07 18.03
C GLY A 73 -2.59 -6.12 19.16
N TYR A 74 -1.34 -5.65 19.14
CA TYR A 74 -0.89 -4.67 20.14
C TYR A 74 -1.57 -3.30 20.00
N GLY A 75 -1.90 -2.86 18.78
CA GLY A 75 -2.67 -1.63 18.56
C GLY A 75 -4.08 -1.70 19.13
N LEU A 76 -4.73 -2.85 19.02
CA LEU A 76 -6.04 -3.11 19.64
C LEU A 76 -5.93 -3.11 21.16
N LEU A 77 -4.95 -3.80 21.73
CA LEU A 77 -4.71 -3.84 23.18
C LEU A 77 -4.34 -2.47 23.76
N SER A 78 -3.63 -1.62 22.99
CA SER A 78 -3.29 -0.26 23.41
C SER A 78 -4.40 0.77 23.11
N ASN A 79 -5.56 0.34 22.61
CA ASN A 79 -6.67 1.20 22.19
C ASN A 79 -6.23 2.34 21.22
N SER A 80 -5.37 2.01 20.24
CA SER A 80 -4.81 2.98 19.29
C SER A 80 -5.24 2.70 17.86
N ALA A 81 -6.28 3.41 17.41
CA ALA A 81 -6.77 3.34 16.03
C ALA A 81 -5.66 3.60 15.00
N ALA A 82 -4.74 4.54 15.28
CA ALA A 82 -3.66 4.89 14.37
C ALA A 82 -2.70 3.72 14.10
N VAL A 83 -2.36 2.94 15.13
CA VAL A 83 -1.49 1.75 15.00
C VAL A 83 -2.21 0.66 14.22
N VAL A 84 -3.51 0.46 14.47
CA VAL A 84 -4.31 -0.53 13.76
C VAL A 84 -4.44 -0.17 12.27
N ILE A 85 -4.65 1.10 11.93
CA ILE A 85 -4.65 1.56 10.54
C ILE A 85 -3.26 1.38 9.91
N GLY A 86 -2.19 1.66 10.65
CA GLY A 86 -0.82 1.40 10.19
C GLY A 86 -0.60 -0.08 9.83
N ALA A 87 -1.12 -1.01 10.62
CA ALA A 87 -1.06 -2.43 10.32
C ALA A 87 -1.81 -2.80 9.02
N MET A 88 -2.94 -2.14 8.72
CA MET A 88 -3.69 -2.36 7.48
C MET A 88 -2.89 -1.98 6.23
N LEU A 89 -2.01 -0.98 6.32
CA LEU A 89 -1.14 -0.57 5.21
C LEU A 89 0.00 -1.55 4.94
N VAL A 90 0.42 -2.31 5.96
CA VAL A 90 1.48 -3.33 5.84
C VAL A 90 0.92 -4.66 5.31
N ALA A 91 -0.34 -4.97 5.63
CA ALA A 91 -0.98 -6.22 5.25
C ALA A 91 -1.08 -6.40 3.73
N MET A 92 -0.69 -7.57 3.22
CA MET A 92 -0.68 -7.88 1.79
C MET A 92 -1.89 -8.73 1.34
N MET A 93 -2.97 -8.75 2.14
CA MET A 93 -4.17 -9.55 1.87
C MET A 93 -4.89 -9.20 0.56
N LEU A 94 -4.74 -7.97 0.05
CA LEU A 94 -5.39 -7.55 -1.19
C LEU A 94 -4.94 -8.34 -2.43
N GLY A 95 -3.72 -8.90 -2.43
CA GLY A 95 -3.20 -9.71 -3.54
C GLY A 95 -4.08 -10.93 -3.81
N PRO A 96 -4.22 -11.88 -2.87
CA PRO A 96 -5.11 -13.04 -3.03
C PRO A 96 -6.57 -12.69 -3.29
N ILE A 97 -7.11 -11.63 -2.67
CA ILE A 97 -8.51 -11.20 -2.87
C ILE A 97 -8.74 -10.74 -4.32
N SER A 98 -7.85 -9.89 -4.84
CA SER A 98 -7.93 -9.43 -6.23
C SER A 98 -7.66 -10.56 -7.22
N GLY A 99 -6.78 -11.51 -6.89
CA GLY A 99 -6.54 -12.72 -7.65
C GLY A 99 -7.77 -13.62 -7.78
N ILE A 100 -8.52 -13.81 -6.69
CA ILE A 100 -9.80 -14.55 -6.71
C ILE A 100 -10.78 -13.86 -7.65
N ALA A 101 -10.95 -12.54 -7.52
CA ALA A 101 -11.86 -11.78 -8.39
C ALA A 101 -11.48 -11.90 -9.87
N LEU A 102 -10.18 -11.78 -10.20
CA LEU A 102 -9.69 -11.94 -11.56
C LEU A 102 -9.91 -13.37 -12.09
N ALA A 103 -9.68 -14.39 -11.26
CA ALA A 103 -9.89 -15.78 -11.63
C ALA A 103 -11.36 -16.12 -11.91
N LEU A 104 -12.28 -15.51 -11.16
CA LEU A 104 -13.73 -15.62 -11.38
C LEU A 104 -14.14 -15.02 -12.72
N ILE A 105 -13.65 -13.81 -13.04
CA ILE A 105 -13.95 -13.14 -14.32
C ILE A 105 -13.38 -13.94 -15.51
N ASP A 106 -12.18 -14.48 -15.37
CA ASP A 106 -11.51 -15.27 -16.42
C ASP A 106 -11.96 -16.73 -16.48
N ASN A 107 -12.81 -17.17 -15.56
CA ASN A 107 -13.16 -18.58 -15.36
C ASN A 107 -11.93 -19.51 -15.25
N ARG A 108 -10.87 -19.04 -14.57
CA ARG A 108 -9.58 -19.73 -14.43
C ARG A 108 -9.51 -20.49 -13.10
N TRP A 109 -10.01 -21.72 -13.13
CA TRP A 109 -10.13 -22.57 -11.95
C TRP A 109 -8.82 -22.81 -11.18
N LEU A 110 -7.70 -22.97 -11.90
CA LEU A 110 -6.39 -23.17 -11.25
C LEU A 110 -5.97 -21.94 -10.44
N LEU A 111 -6.12 -20.74 -11.02
CA LEU A 111 -5.80 -19.49 -10.32
C LEU A 111 -6.74 -19.27 -9.14
N PHE A 112 -8.03 -19.55 -9.31
CA PHE A 112 -9.03 -19.45 -8.25
C PHE A 112 -8.65 -20.33 -7.04
N LYS A 113 -8.34 -21.60 -7.27
CA LYS A 113 -7.94 -22.53 -6.20
C LYS A 113 -6.68 -22.06 -5.49
N THR A 114 -5.66 -21.63 -6.23
CA THR A 114 -4.41 -21.17 -5.63
C THR A 114 -4.62 -19.90 -4.82
N ALA A 115 -5.29 -18.89 -5.37
CA ALA A 115 -5.55 -17.62 -4.68
C ALA A 115 -6.43 -17.83 -3.44
N LEU A 116 -7.47 -18.67 -3.54
CA LEU A 116 -8.33 -19.03 -2.42
C LEU A 116 -7.55 -19.78 -1.33
N SER A 117 -6.68 -20.73 -1.71
CA SER A 117 -5.82 -21.44 -0.75
C SER A 117 -4.84 -20.48 -0.07
N THR A 118 -4.22 -19.55 -0.80
CA THR A 118 -3.33 -18.53 -0.22
C THR A 118 -4.08 -17.66 0.79
N LEU A 119 -5.29 -17.21 0.43
CA LEU A 119 -6.13 -16.41 1.32
C LEU A 119 -6.48 -17.18 2.60
N LEU A 120 -6.97 -18.41 2.48
CA LEU A 120 -7.36 -19.24 3.62
C LEU A 120 -6.16 -19.56 4.54
N LEU A 121 -5.00 -19.88 3.97
CA LEU A 121 -3.77 -20.10 4.75
C LEU A 121 -3.33 -18.82 5.47
N GLY A 122 -3.40 -17.67 4.80
CA GLY A 122 -3.11 -16.38 5.41
C GLY A 122 -4.05 -16.04 6.56
N VAL A 123 -5.36 -16.22 6.36
CA VAL A 123 -6.38 -16.00 7.40
C VAL A 123 -6.16 -16.94 8.58
N ALA A 124 -5.92 -18.23 8.33
CA ALA A 124 -5.65 -19.20 9.39
C ALA A 124 -4.40 -18.82 10.22
N MET A 125 -3.35 -18.35 9.55
CA MET A 125 -2.14 -17.87 10.20
C MET A 125 -2.40 -16.64 11.08
N ILE A 126 -3.04 -15.60 10.52
CA ILE A 126 -3.37 -14.37 11.24
C ILE A 126 -4.26 -14.67 12.45
N TYR A 127 -5.27 -15.53 12.26
CA TYR A 127 -6.19 -15.94 13.32
C TYR A 127 -5.46 -16.69 14.45
N SER A 128 -4.52 -17.58 14.09
CA SER A 128 -3.69 -18.28 15.07
C SER A 128 -2.83 -17.32 15.90
N ILE A 129 -2.24 -16.29 15.26
CA ILE A 129 -1.48 -15.24 15.96
C ILE A 129 -2.41 -14.46 16.91
N GLY A 130 -3.62 -14.10 16.45
CA GLY A 130 -4.61 -13.42 17.27
C GLY A 130 -5.01 -14.23 18.52
N ILE A 131 -5.23 -15.54 18.38
CA ILE A 131 -5.50 -16.44 19.50
C ILE A 131 -4.33 -16.44 20.49
N ILE A 132 -3.10 -16.61 19.99
CA ILE A 132 -1.91 -16.64 20.86
C ILE A 132 -1.78 -15.33 21.64
N LEU A 133 -1.95 -14.18 20.97
CA LEU A 133 -1.90 -12.87 21.63
C LEU A 133 -3.01 -12.70 22.68
N GLY A 134 -4.23 -13.16 22.37
CA GLY A 134 -5.34 -13.13 23.32
C GLY A 134 -5.10 -14.02 24.55
N LEU A 135 -4.52 -15.20 24.36
CA LEU A 135 -4.17 -16.12 25.45
C LEU A 135 -3.02 -15.58 26.32
N VAL A 136 -2.01 -14.96 25.71
CA VAL A 136 -0.88 -14.36 26.44
C VAL A 136 -1.32 -13.14 27.25
N ASN A 137 -2.32 -12.39 26.78
CA ASN A 137 -2.80 -11.16 27.39
C ASN A 137 -4.22 -11.29 27.95
N TYR A 138 -4.56 -12.45 28.54
CA TYR A 138 -5.92 -12.76 28.98
C TYR A 138 -6.46 -11.79 30.04
N ASP A 139 -5.58 -11.24 30.88
CA ASP A 139 -5.97 -10.36 31.99
C ASP A 139 -6.21 -8.89 31.57
N LEU A 140 -6.01 -8.55 30.29
CA LEU A 140 -6.23 -7.19 29.81
C LEU A 140 -7.73 -6.92 29.55
N PRO A 141 -8.26 -5.76 29.97
CA PRO A 141 -9.64 -5.42 29.72
C PRO A 141 -9.90 -5.19 28.22
N MET A 142 -11.13 -5.48 27.79
CA MET A 142 -11.56 -5.21 26.42
C MET A 142 -11.51 -3.71 26.13
N THR A 143 -10.83 -3.33 25.05
CA THR A 143 -10.71 -1.94 24.61
C THR A 143 -11.87 -1.56 23.68
N ASN A 144 -12.14 -0.25 23.57
CA ASN A 144 -13.18 0.25 22.67
C ASN A 144 -12.88 -0.08 21.20
N GLU A 145 -11.61 -0.09 20.81
CA GLU A 145 -11.18 -0.49 19.45
C GLU A 145 -11.47 -1.96 19.13
N ILE A 146 -11.46 -2.85 20.12
CA ILE A 146 -11.87 -4.25 19.91
C ILE A 146 -13.38 -4.30 19.70
N LEU A 147 -14.16 -3.65 20.58
CA LEU A 147 -15.62 -3.68 20.55
C LEU A 147 -16.21 -3.00 19.31
N SER A 148 -15.58 -1.95 18.80
CA SER A 148 -16.04 -1.26 17.59
C SER A 148 -15.87 -2.11 16.33
N ARG A 149 -14.98 -3.10 16.34
CA ARG A 149 -14.68 -3.98 15.20
C ARG A 149 -15.47 -5.29 15.20
N THR A 150 -16.28 -5.56 16.24
CA THR A 150 -17.15 -6.74 16.31
C THR A 150 -18.57 -6.47 15.81
N GLN A 151 -18.90 -5.23 15.44
CA GLN A 151 -20.25 -4.81 15.04
C GLN A 151 -20.25 -4.24 13.62
N PRO A 152 -20.17 -5.09 12.58
CA PRO A 152 -20.26 -4.61 11.20
C PRO A 152 -21.66 -4.07 10.90
N THR A 153 -21.71 -3.01 10.09
CA THR A 153 -22.92 -2.31 9.69
C THR A 153 -23.09 -2.30 8.17
N ILE A 154 -24.27 -1.91 7.69
CA ILE A 154 -24.52 -1.71 6.25
C ILE A 154 -23.62 -0.61 5.66
N LEU A 155 -23.23 0.37 6.48
CA LEU A 155 -22.31 1.43 6.06
C LEU A 155 -20.94 0.85 5.69
N ASP A 156 -20.43 -0.12 6.44
CA ASP A 156 -19.16 -0.79 6.16
C ASP A 156 -19.19 -1.52 4.81
N LEU A 157 -20.34 -2.13 4.47
CA LEU A 157 -20.53 -2.77 3.17
C LEU A 157 -20.48 -1.77 2.02
N MET A 158 -21.16 -0.62 2.16
CA MET A 158 -21.14 0.43 1.14
C MET A 158 -19.74 1.02 0.97
N ILE A 159 -19.00 1.22 2.07
CA ILE A 159 -17.60 1.65 2.05
C ILE A 159 -16.72 0.61 1.34
N ALA A 160 -16.91 -0.68 1.63
CA ALA A 160 -16.15 -1.76 1.00
C ALA A 160 -16.39 -1.82 -0.51
N LEU A 161 -17.65 -1.67 -0.96
CA LEU A 161 -17.99 -1.63 -2.38
C LEU A 161 -17.36 -0.42 -3.08
N ALA A 162 -17.48 0.76 -2.50
CA ALA A 162 -16.87 1.98 -3.04
C ALA A 162 -15.34 1.88 -3.07
N GLY A 163 -14.72 1.36 -2.01
CA GLY A 163 -13.26 1.14 -1.92
C GLY A 163 -12.76 0.12 -2.95
N GLY A 164 -13.50 -0.97 -3.16
CA GLY A 164 -13.20 -1.95 -4.19
C GLY A 164 -13.28 -1.35 -5.61
N ALA A 165 -14.32 -0.57 -5.89
CA ALA A 165 -14.46 0.14 -7.17
C ALA A 165 -13.34 1.17 -7.38
N ALA A 166 -12.99 1.93 -6.34
CA ALA A 166 -11.88 2.89 -6.37
C ALA A 166 -10.54 2.19 -6.61
N GLY A 167 -10.28 1.06 -5.96
CA GLY A 167 -9.07 0.25 -6.16
C GLY A 167 -8.99 -0.33 -7.58
N ALA A 168 -10.12 -0.81 -8.12
CA ALA A 168 -10.20 -1.28 -9.50
C ALA A 168 -9.93 -0.16 -10.50
N PHE A 169 -10.53 1.02 -10.29
CA PHE A 169 -10.30 2.20 -11.12
C PHE A 169 -8.82 2.63 -11.07
N ALA A 170 -8.26 2.79 -9.87
CA ALA A 170 -6.86 3.17 -9.68
C ALA A 170 -5.85 2.16 -10.30
N SER A 171 -6.23 0.90 -10.42
CA SER A 171 -5.40 -0.13 -11.05
C SER A 171 -5.39 -0.04 -12.58
N VAL A 172 -6.38 0.61 -13.18
CA VAL A 172 -6.61 0.65 -14.64
C VAL A 172 -6.54 2.07 -15.24
N SER A 173 -6.52 3.11 -14.40
CA SER A 173 -6.41 4.54 -14.76
C SER A 173 -4.97 5.03 -14.76
#